data_AF-A0AAF0F0L4-F1
#
_entry.id   AF-A0AAF0F0L4-F1
#
_cell.length_a   1.000
_cell.length_b   1.000
_cell.length_c   1.000
_cell.angle_alpha   90.00
_cell.angle_beta   90.00
_cell.angle_gamma   90.00
#
_symmetry.space_group_name_H-M   'P 1'
#
loop_
_entity.id
_entity.type
_entity.pdbx_description
1 polymer ?
#
loop_
_entity_poly.entity_id
_entity_poly.type
_entity_poly.pdbx_seq_one_letter_code
_entity_poly.pdbx_strand_id
1 'polypeptide(L)'
;MVGPTAQAAKNAFNWKKVIPVEVYPIIAITGFAVGGAAWYITRLARAPEVIWDKKNNPTPWNNIEPGTGYKMLNINGQFDKHYKRDRL
;
A
#
# COMPACT_ATOMS: atom_id res chain seq x y z
N MET A 1 36.39 33.92 -26.50
CA MET A 1 36.64 33.03 -25.35
C MET A 1 35.31 32.40 -24.95
N VAL A 2 34.99 31.21 -25.47
CA VAL A 2 33.75 30.50 -25.13
C VAL A 2 34.10 29.48 -24.05
N GLY A 3 33.62 29.71 -22.83
CA GLY A 3 34.00 28.96 -21.63
C GLY A 3 33.51 27.49 -21.63
N PRO A 4 34.16 26.60 -20.86
CA PRO A 4 33.76 25.21 -20.75
C PRO A 4 32.63 25.09 -19.72
N THR A 5 31.42 25.56 -20.02
CA THR A 5 30.31 25.51 -19.05
C THR A 5 29.04 24.81 -19.55
N ALA A 6 29.05 24.23 -20.75
CA ALA A 6 27.90 23.45 -21.25
C ALA A 6 28.08 21.92 -21.17
N GLN A 7 29.28 21.41 -20.91
CA GLN A 7 29.55 19.96 -20.90
C GLN A 7 29.31 19.29 -19.53
N ALA A 8 29.37 20.02 -18.42
CA ALA A 8 29.32 19.47 -17.07
C ALA A 8 27.91 19.04 -16.59
N ALA A 9 26.85 19.47 -17.27
CA ALA A 9 25.46 19.19 -16.89
C ALA A 9 24.88 17.91 -17.49
N LYS A 10 25.65 17.16 -18.31
CA LYS A 10 25.16 15.95 -18.99
C LYS A 10 25.38 14.66 -18.19
N ASN A 11 25.91 14.76 -16.98
CA ASN A 11 26.00 13.65 -16.02
C ASN A 11 24.64 13.39 -15.35
N ALA A 12 23.58 13.33 -16.16
CA ALA A 12 22.32 12.75 -15.73
C ALA A 12 22.58 11.28 -15.39
N PHE A 13 22.21 10.90 -14.18
CA PHE A 13 22.27 9.54 -13.65
C PHE A 13 21.81 8.53 -14.71
N ASN A 14 22.75 7.81 -15.30
CA ASN A 14 22.47 6.88 -16.40
C ASN A 14 21.91 5.59 -15.79
N TRP A 15 20.59 5.53 -15.62
CA TRP A 15 19.85 4.42 -15.00
C TRP A 15 20.21 3.03 -15.53
N LYS A 16 20.64 2.93 -16.81
CA LYS A 16 21.08 1.67 -17.41
C LYS A 16 22.44 1.17 -16.90
N LYS A 17 23.29 2.07 -16.38
CA LYS A 17 24.58 1.71 -15.75
C LYS A 17 24.43 1.35 -14.28
N VAL A 18 23.42 1.90 -13.60
CA VAL A 18 23.26 1.74 -12.15
C VAL A 18 22.39 0.54 -11.79
N ILE A 19 21.51 0.13 -12.71
CA ILE A 19 20.67 -1.06 -12.55
C ILE A 19 20.99 -2.03 -13.70
N PRO A 20 21.94 -2.95 -13.50
CA PRO A 20 22.23 -3.97 -14.50
C PRO A 20 21.10 -5.02 -14.55
N VAL A 21 21.02 -5.71 -15.69
CA VAL A 21 19.88 -6.60 -16.01
C VAL A 21 19.73 -7.76 -15.03
N GLU A 22 20.81 -8.19 -14.38
CA GLU A 22 20.76 -9.29 -13.41
C GLU A 22 20.04 -8.90 -12.11
N VAL A 23 19.87 -7.60 -11.82
CA VAL A 23 19.30 -7.10 -10.55
C VAL A 23 17.79 -6.87 -10.66
N TYR A 24 17.22 -6.86 -11.87
CA TYR A 24 15.77 -6.71 -12.07
C TYR A 24 14.92 -7.72 -11.29
N PRO A 25 15.26 -9.02 -11.21
CA PRO A 25 14.48 -9.99 -10.44
C PRO A 25 14.45 -9.66 -8.96
N ILE A 26 15.58 -9.22 -8.39
CA ILE A 26 15.70 -8.86 -6.98
C ILE A 26 14.87 -7.63 -6.67
N ILE A 27 14.93 -6.60 -7.52
CA ILE A 27 14.15 -5.38 -7.35
C ILE A 27 12.66 -5.67 -7.47
N ALA A 28 12.26 -6.54 -8.41
CA ALA A 28 10.86 -6.92 -8.60
C ALA A 28 10.29 -7.62 -7.35
N ILE A 29 10.99 -8.63 -6.83
CA ILE A 29 10.54 -9.37 -5.64
C ILE A 29 10.55 -8.48 -4.41
N THR A 30 11.59 -7.65 -4.23
CA THR A 30 11.68 -6.72 -3.11
C THR A 30 10.58 -5.67 -3.15
N GLY A 31 10.33 -5.08 -4.33
CA GLY A 31 9.24 -4.13 -4.54
C GLY A 31 7.87 -4.77 -4.28
N PHE A 32 7.68 -6.01 -4.72
CA PHE A 32 6.47 -6.77 -4.42
C PHE A 32 6.31 -7.05 -2.93
N ALA A 33 7.38 -7.44 -2.23
CA ALA A 33 7.34 -7.71 -0.79
C ALA A 33 6.99 -6.47 0.02
N VAL A 34 7.68 -5.35 -0.22
CA VAL A 34 7.42 -4.08 0.47
C VAL A 34 6.03 -3.54 0.10
N GLY A 35 5.66 -3.61 -1.18
CA GLY A 35 4.33 -3.21 -1.65
C GLY A 35 3.21 -4.04 -1.03
N GLY A 36 3.37 -5.36 -0.98
CA GLY A 36 2.43 -6.29 -0.35
C GLY A 36 2.31 -6.09 1.16
N ALA A 37 3.43 -5.85 1.85
CA ALA A 37 3.44 -5.52 3.27
C ALA A 37 2.72 -4.20 3.55
N ALA A 38 3.03 -3.14 2.80
CA ALA A 38 2.36 -1.85 2.92
C ALA A 38 0.86 -1.98 2.66
N TRP A 39 0.47 -2.68 1.60
CA TRP A 39 -0.94 -2.97 1.29
C TRP A 39 -1.63 -3.69 2.46
N TYR A 40 -1.01 -4.74 3.02
CA TYR A 40 -1.61 -5.50 4.10
C TYR A 40 -1.79 -4.67 5.38
N ILE A 41 -0.82 -3.83 5.73
CA ILE A 41 -0.94 -2.89 6.85
C ILE A 41 -2.10 -1.92 6.62
N THR A 42 -2.26 -1.37 5.40
CA THR A 42 -3.39 -0.49 5.11
C THR A 42 -4.75 -1.19 5.20
N ARG A 43 -4.81 -2.50 4.90
CA ARG A 43 -6.03 -3.31 5.07
C ARG A 43 -6.36 -3.52 6.55
N LEU A 44 -5.36 -3.82 7.38
CA LEU A 44 -5.51 -4.00 8.82
C LEU A 44 -5.86 -2.69 9.53
N ALA A 45 -5.24 -1.59 9.13
CA ALA A 45 -5.55 -0.24 9.61
C ALA A 45 -7.04 0.11 9.43
N ARG A 46 -7.71 -0.45 8.42
CA ARG A 46 -9.13 -0.19 8.13
C ARG A 46 -10.07 -1.25 8.71
N ALA A 47 -9.60 -2.10 9.60
CA ALA A 47 -10.44 -3.07 10.28
C ALA A 47 -11.37 -2.39 11.30
N PRO A 48 -12.56 -2.95 11.57
CA PRO A 48 -13.57 -2.32 12.43
C PRO A 48 -13.14 -2.17 13.89
N GLU A 49 -12.14 -2.93 14.34
CA GLU A 49 -11.53 -2.80 15.66
C GLU A 49 -10.60 -1.57 15.80
N VAL A 50 -10.19 -0.95 14.70
CA VAL A 50 -9.26 0.19 14.72
C VAL A 50 -10.03 1.51 14.73
N ILE A 51 -9.71 2.36 15.72
CA ILE A 51 -10.31 3.69 15.89
C ILE A 51 -9.33 4.75 15.37
N TRP A 52 -9.65 5.39 14.24
CA TRP A 52 -8.91 6.56 13.75
C TRP A 52 -9.50 7.88 14.26
N ASP A 53 -10.83 8.01 14.22
CA ASP A 53 -11.54 9.17 14.74
C ASP A 53 -12.25 8.89 16.06
N LYS A 54 -11.59 9.25 17.16
CA LYS A 54 -12.12 9.09 18.51
C LYS A 54 -13.23 10.08 18.87
N LYS A 55 -13.42 11.16 18.09
CA LYS A 55 -14.41 12.22 18.38
C LYS A 55 -15.73 11.95 17.70
N ASN A 56 -15.72 11.66 16.39
CA ASN A 56 -16.96 11.47 15.63
C ASN A 56 -17.34 10.00 15.45
N ASN A 57 -16.41 9.05 15.65
CA ASN A 57 -16.70 7.63 15.53
C ASN A 57 -15.90 6.77 16.55
N PRO A 58 -16.15 6.94 17.86
CA PRO A 58 -15.42 6.23 18.91
C PRO A 58 -15.67 4.71 18.91
N THR A 59 -16.75 4.24 18.30
CA THR A 59 -17.19 2.83 18.31
C THR A 59 -17.49 2.31 16.89
N PRO A 60 -16.48 2.20 16.01
CA PRO A 60 -16.66 1.80 14.61
C PRO A 60 -17.38 0.47 14.43
N TRP A 61 -17.19 -0.48 15.35
CA TRP A 61 -17.85 -1.79 15.33
C TRP A 61 -19.37 -1.75 15.45
N ASN A 62 -19.96 -0.68 16.01
CA ASN A 62 -21.41 -0.54 16.11
C ASN A 62 -22.10 -0.23 14.77
N ASN A 63 -21.34 0.18 13.75
CA ASN A 63 -21.88 0.54 12.44
C ASN A 63 -21.85 -0.61 11.42
N ILE A 64 -21.55 -1.84 11.86
CA ILE A 64 -21.47 -3.00 10.97
C ILE A 64 -22.86 -3.63 10.84
N GLU A 65 -23.35 -3.74 9.61
CA GLU A 65 -24.61 -4.44 9.35
C GLU A 65 -24.49 -5.95 9.60
N PRO A 66 -25.53 -6.60 10.16
CA PRO A 66 -25.60 -8.05 10.24
C PRO A 66 -25.40 -8.71 8.86
N GLY A 67 -24.75 -9.87 8.81
CA GLY A 67 -24.46 -10.56 7.53
C GLY A 67 -23.29 -9.97 6.74
N THR A 68 -22.54 -9.01 7.31
CA THR A 68 -21.34 -8.44 6.67
C THR A 68 -20.07 -9.16 7.11
N GLY A 69 -19.34 -9.73 6.15
CA GLY A 69 -18.05 -10.36 6.39
C GLY A 69 -16.91 -9.34 6.38
N TYR A 70 -16.16 -9.22 7.48
CA TYR A 70 -15.00 -8.33 7.58
C TYR A 70 -13.65 -9.05 7.47
N LYS A 71 -13.65 -10.38 7.65
CA LYS A 71 -12.46 -11.23 7.51
C LYS A 71 -12.03 -11.33 6.05
N MET A 72 -10.73 -11.46 5.82
CA MET A 72 -10.15 -11.59 4.47
C MET A 72 -10.54 -12.92 3.82
N LEU A 73 -10.61 -13.99 4.60
CA LEU A 73 -10.94 -15.34 4.14
C LEU A 73 -12.02 -15.92 5.03
N ASN A 74 -13.04 -16.49 4.41
CA ASN A 74 -14.07 -17.27 5.07
C ASN A 74 -14.18 -18.61 4.36
N ILE A 75 -13.81 -19.68 5.07
CA ILE A 75 -13.74 -21.03 4.49
C ILE A 75 -15.14 -21.65 4.41
N ASN A 76 -16.00 -21.35 5.39
CA ASN A 76 -17.31 -22.00 5.55
C ASN A 76 -18.50 -21.00 5.56
N GLY A 77 -18.23 -19.69 5.60
CA GLY A 77 -19.24 -18.66 5.79
C GLY A 77 -19.46 -17.84 4.53
N GLN A 78 -20.66 -17.92 3.96
CA GLN A 78 -21.10 -16.97 2.94
C GLN A 78 -21.74 -15.77 3.66
N PHE A 79 -21.24 -14.58 3.35
CA PHE A 79 -21.77 -13.32 3.87
C PHE A 79 -22.37 -12.56 2.69
N ASP A 80 -23.51 -11.91 2.90
CA ASP A 80 -24.21 -11.18 1.85
C ASP A 80 -23.42 -9.95 1.40
N LYS A 81 -22.59 -9.41 2.28
CA LYS A 81 -21.82 -8.18 2.04
C LYS A 81 -20.37 -8.31 2.54
N HIS A 82 -19.47 -7.56 1.91
CA HIS A 82 -18.11 -7.35 2.40
C HIS A 82 -18.01 -6.04 3.16
N TYR A 83 -17.36 -6.05 4.31
CA TYR A 83 -17.18 -4.85 5.12
C TYR A 83 -16.37 -3.79 4.37
N LYS A 84 -16.87 -2.57 4.36
CA LYS A 84 -16.17 -1.39 3.89
C LYS A 84 -16.23 -0.32 4.97
N ARG A 85 -15.09 0.31 5.23
CA ARG A 85 -15.02 1.42 6.18
C ARG A 85 -15.30 2.73 5.45
N ASP A 86 -16.46 3.34 5.72
CA ASP A 86 -16.95 4.54 5.02
C ASP A 86 -16.32 5.87 5.45
N ARG A 87 -15.71 5.92 6.64
CA ARG A 87 -15.06 7.13 7.19
C ARG A 87 -13.73 6.66 7.79
N LEU A 88 -12.77 7.51 8.15
CA LEU A 88 -11.62 7.06 8.95
C LEU A 88 -11.89 7.44 10.39
#